data_AF-A0A7C6NGW0-F1
#
_entry.id   AF-A0A7C6NGW0-F1
#
_cell.length_a   1.000
_cell.length_b   1.000
_cell.length_c   1.000
_cell.angle_alpha   90.00
_cell.angle_beta   90.00
_cell.angle_gamma   90.00
#
_symmetry.space_group_name_H-M   'P 1'
#
loop_
_entity.id
_entity.type
_entity.pdbx_description
1 polymer ?
#
loop_
_entity_poly.entity_id
_entity_poly.type
_entity_poly.pdbx_seq_one_letter_code
_entity_poly.pdbx_strand_id
1 'polypeptide(L)'
;MNNFKNSFFIATITFFIAILVTLSSQSRVENVSLLPAVLILLVIIFIGIITDMVGVAVTVADPRAINAMAARKVFGARSSLFLLNHADKVANLMCDIIGDICGTVSGAIGTAIGIRLIIGLGGPQTLINMIILGLISALTVGGKAFFKSYAINNADNIILFVGKILDSFKLVGRIIWTRLRGEG
;
A
#
# COMPACT_ATOMS: atom_id res chain seq x y z
N MET A 1 -26.41 5.66 -9.52
CA MET A 1 -26.07 4.41 -10.26
C MET A 1 -24.65 4.36 -10.87
N ASN A 2 -23.81 5.40 -10.80
CA ASN A 2 -22.45 5.37 -11.38
C ASN A 2 -21.34 4.80 -10.47
N ASN A 3 -21.58 4.66 -9.16
CA ASN A 3 -20.58 4.16 -8.21
C ASN A 3 -20.33 2.64 -8.37
N PHE A 4 -21.35 1.87 -8.78
CA PHE A 4 -21.24 0.41 -8.91
C PHE A 4 -20.37 -0.03 -10.10
N LYS A 5 -20.45 0.70 -11.22
CA LYS A 5 -19.59 0.44 -12.41
C LYS A 5 -18.11 0.69 -12.12
N ASN A 6 -17.79 1.73 -11.34
CA ASN A 6 -16.40 2.04 -11.00
C ASN A 6 -15.81 1.02 -10.03
N SER A 7 -16.56 0.62 -9.00
CA SER A 7 -16.11 -0.44 -8.08
C SER A 7 -15.92 -1.78 -8.81
N PHE A 8 -16.81 -2.13 -9.75
CA PHE A 8 -16.68 -3.35 -10.55
C PHE A 8 -15.46 -3.30 -11.49
N PHE A 9 -15.18 -2.14 -12.09
CA PHE A 9 -14.02 -1.93 -12.96
C PHE A 9 -12.70 -2.02 -12.19
N ILE A 10 -12.65 -1.41 -10.99
CA ILE A 10 -11.47 -1.48 -10.12
C ILE A 10 -11.28 -2.89 -9.59
N ALA A 11 -12.33 -3.59 -9.18
CA ALA A 11 -12.26 -4.99 -8.77
C ALA A 11 -11.75 -5.90 -9.91
N THR A 12 -12.21 -5.66 -11.13
CA THR A 12 -11.77 -6.41 -12.32
C THR A 12 -10.28 -6.15 -12.61
N ILE A 13 -9.84 -4.89 -12.60
CA ILE A 13 -8.43 -4.54 -12.81
C ILE A 13 -7.54 -5.14 -11.71
N THR A 14 -7.97 -5.00 -10.47
CA THR A 14 -7.31 -5.60 -9.30
C THR A 14 -7.18 -7.11 -9.43
N PHE A 15 -8.23 -7.79 -9.87
CA PHE A 15 -8.24 -9.24 -10.11
C PHE A 15 -7.21 -9.65 -11.18
N PHE A 16 -7.17 -8.93 -12.32
CA PHE A 16 -6.20 -9.21 -13.38
C PHE A 16 -4.76 -8.88 -12.97
N ILE A 17 -4.54 -7.79 -12.22
CA ILE A 17 -3.22 -7.45 -11.65
C ILE A 17 -2.78 -8.51 -10.65
N ALA A 18 -3.67 -8.95 -9.75
CA ALA A 18 -3.38 -10.00 -8.79
C ALA A 18 -3.00 -11.31 -9.50
N ILE A 19 -3.75 -11.73 -10.53
CA ILE A 19 -3.42 -12.91 -11.34
C ILE A 19 -2.05 -12.76 -12.02
N LEU A 20 -1.77 -11.62 -12.66
CA LEU A 20 -0.50 -11.39 -13.33
C LEU A 20 0.69 -11.38 -12.36
N VAL A 21 0.53 -10.77 -11.18
CA VAL A 21 1.53 -10.75 -10.13
C VAL A 21 1.73 -12.15 -9.55
N THR A 22 0.66 -12.89 -9.26
CA THR A 22 0.74 -14.25 -8.71
C THR A 22 1.35 -15.23 -9.71
N LEU A 23 0.99 -15.18 -11.00
CA LEU A 23 1.59 -16.03 -12.04
C LEU A 23 3.08 -15.73 -12.25
N SER A 24 3.45 -14.45 -12.24
CA SER A 24 4.85 -14.03 -12.35
C SER A 24 5.66 -14.41 -11.11
N SER A 25 5.04 -14.35 -9.93
CA SER A 25 5.70 -14.62 -8.65
C SER A 25 5.83 -16.11 -8.35
N GLN A 26 4.83 -16.95 -8.66
CA GLN A 26 4.94 -18.41 -8.45
C GLN A 26 6.11 -19.01 -9.25
N SER A 27 6.27 -18.60 -10.51
CA SER A 27 7.34 -19.08 -11.39
C SER A 27 8.76 -18.68 -10.95
N ARG A 28 8.88 -17.62 -10.13
CA ARG A 28 10.16 -17.06 -9.67
C ARG A 28 10.47 -17.47 -8.23
N VAL A 29 9.48 -17.45 -7.34
CA VAL A 29 9.65 -17.84 -5.92
C VAL A 29 10.09 -19.29 -5.80
N GLU A 30 9.74 -20.17 -6.75
CA GLU A 30 10.20 -21.55 -6.71
C GLU A 30 11.73 -21.71 -6.86
N ASN A 31 12.39 -20.80 -7.56
CA ASN A 31 13.85 -20.83 -7.79
C ASN A 31 14.64 -19.83 -6.92
N VAL A 32 13.94 -19.07 -6.07
CA VAL A 32 14.55 -18.06 -5.20
C VAL A 32 14.85 -18.66 -3.83
N SER A 33 16.07 -18.44 -3.34
CA SER A 33 16.49 -18.87 -2.01
C SER A 33 15.62 -18.24 -0.90
N LEU A 34 15.52 -18.93 0.24
CA LEU A 34 14.61 -18.57 1.34
C LEU A 34 14.72 -17.10 1.78
N LEU A 35 15.94 -16.56 1.83
CA LEU A 35 16.24 -15.22 2.31
C LEU A 35 15.63 -14.10 1.42
N PRO A 36 15.88 -14.04 0.10
CA PRO A 36 15.23 -13.07 -0.78
C PRO A 36 13.70 -13.22 -0.85
N ALA A 37 13.15 -14.44 -0.72
CA ALA A 37 11.70 -14.63 -0.69
C ALA A 37 11.03 -13.97 0.53
N VAL A 38 11.64 -14.10 1.71
CA VAL A 38 11.18 -13.42 2.94
C VAL A 38 11.29 -11.89 2.80
N LEU A 39 12.36 -11.39 2.16
CA LEU A 39 12.56 -9.96 1.97
C LEU A 39 11.47 -9.36 1.06
N ILE A 40 11.15 -10.03 -0.04
CA ILE A 40 10.05 -9.63 -0.94
C ILE A 40 8.72 -9.62 -0.21
N LEU A 41 8.43 -10.66 0.59
CA LEU A 41 7.22 -10.72 1.42
C LEU A 41 7.13 -9.51 2.37
N LEU A 42 8.23 -9.18 3.05
CA LEU A 42 8.31 -8.08 4.01
C LEU A 42 8.03 -6.72 3.31
N VAL A 43 8.56 -6.53 2.10
CA VAL A 43 8.31 -5.33 1.29
C VAL A 43 6.82 -5.23 0.92
N ILE A 44 6.19 -6.32 0.48
CA ILE A 44 4.76 -6.33 0.12
C ILE A 44 3.89 -5.97 1.34
N ILE A 45 4.20 -6.54 2.50
CA ILE A 45 3.50 -6.21 3.76
C ILE A 45 3.69 -4.73 4.11
N PHE A 46 4.91 -4.21 4.04
CA PHE A 46 5.19 -2.80 4.31
C PHE A 46 4.41 -1.85 3.39
N ILE A 47 4.35 -2.16 2.09
CA ILE A 47 3.58 -1.37 1.13
C ILE A 47 2.10 -1.37 1.51
N GLY A 48 1.55 -2.54 1.87
CA GLY A 48 0.17 -2.65 2.34
C GLY A 48 -0.11 -1.83 3.61
N ILE A 49 0.81 -1.86 4.59
CA ILE A 49 0.69 -1.08 5.83
C ILE A 49 0.75 0.43 5.55
N ILE A 50 1.69 0.88 4.71
CA ILE A 50 1.82 2.31 4.36
C ILE A 50 0.58 2.79 3.62
N THR A 51 0.03 1.95 2.74
CA THR A 51 -1.17 2.30 1.96
C THR A 51 -2.41 2.38 2.86
N ASP A 52 -2.55 1.46 3.82
CA ASP A 52 -3.58 1.51 4.88
C ASP A 52 -3.41 2.78 5.75
N MET A 53 -2.17 3.14 6.11
CA MET A 53 -1.86 4.38 6.83
C MET A 53 -2.35 5.62 6.08
N VAL A 54 -2.14 5.67 4.75
CA VAL A 54 -2.63 6.78 3.91
C VAL A 54 -4.15 6.79 3.85
N GLY A 55 -4.79 5.64 3.67
CA GLY A 55 -6.26 5.53 3.64
C GLY A 55 -6.90 6.04 4.94
N VAL A 56 -6.35 5.65 6.09
CA VAL A 56 -6.80 6.14 7.41
C VAL A 56 -6.49 7.63 7.60
N ALA A 57 -5.33 8.10 7.16
CA ALA A 57 -5.00 9.53 7.26
C ALA A 57 -5.98 10.40 6.46
N VAL A 58 -6.46 9.92 5.28
CA VAL A 58 -7.41 10.68 4.44
C VAL A 58 -8.76 10.85 5.12
N THR A 59 -9.21 9.85 5.89
CA THR A 59 -10.52 9.89 6.55
C THR A 59 -10.50 10.70 7.84
N VAL A 60 -9.34 10.82 8.49
CA VAL A 60 -9.19 11.50 9.78
C VAL A 60 -8.70 12.96 9.65
N ALA A 61 -7.97 13.29 8.58
CA ALA A 61 -7.41 14.62 8.39
C ALA A 61 -8.46 15.74 8.39
N ASP A 62 -8.12 16.91 8.97
CA ASP A 62 -9.04 18.05 9.04
C ASP A 62 -8.99 18.87 7.73
N PRO A 63 -10.10 18.95 6.97
CA PRO A 63 -10.16 19.79 5.77
C PRO A 63 -9.87 21.26 6.03
N ARG A 64 -10.18 21.79 7.23
CA ARG A 64 -9.98 23.20 7.58
C ARG A 64 -8.50 23.52 7.72
N ALA A 65 -7.75 22.65 8.39
CA ALA A 65 -6.30 22.79 8.53
C ALA A 65 -5.62 22.81 7.16
N ILE A 66 -5.95 21.86 6.28
CA ILE A 66 -5.38 21.79 4.92
C ILE A 66 -5.82 23.00 4.07
N ASN A 67 -7.06 23.47 4.21
CA ASN A 67 -7.53 24.65 3.49
C ASN A 67 -6.79 25.93 3.90
N ALA A 68 -6.50 26.11 5.19
CA ALA A 68 -5.67 27.21 5.66
C ALA A 68 -4.24 27.16 5.06
N MET A 69 -3.65 25.96 4.94
CA MET A 69 -2.37 25.76 4.26
C MET A 69 -2.44 26.09 2.76
N ALA A 70 -3.54 25.75 2.10
CA ALA A 70 -3.76 26.07 0.69
C ALA A 70 -3.91 27.59 0.45
N ALA A 71 -4.57 28.31 1.36
CA ALA A 71 -4.64 29.78 1.33
C ALA A 71 -3.25 30.43 1.46
N ARG A 72 -2.37 29.83 2.26
CA ARG A 72 -0.95 30.21 2.38
C ARG A 72 -0.06 29.71 1.23
N LYS A 73 -0.64 29.10 0.19
CA LYS A 73 0.05 28.53 -0.98
C LYS A 73 1.14 27.51 -0.61
N VAL A 74 0.93 26.73 0.46
CA VAL A 74 1.84 25.63 0.81
C VAL A 74 1.83 24.60 -0.32
N PHE A 75 3.02 24.19 -0.76
CA PHE A 75 3.19 23.18 -1.81
C PHE A 75 2.52 21.85 -1.42
N GLY A 76 1.76 21.25 -2.33
CA GLY A 76 0.98 20.03 -2.09
C GLY A 76 -0.41 20.25 -1.50
N ALA A 77 -0.70 21.39 -0.86
CA ALA A 77 -1.94 21.59 -0.10
C ALA A 77 -3.21 21.56 -0.97
N ARG A 78 -3.14 22.03 -2.22
CA ARG A 78 -4.29 21.92 -3.16
C ARG A 78 -4.58 20.48 -3.55
N SER A 79 -3.53 19.67 -3.79
CA SER A 79 -3.70 18.24 -4.09
C SER A 79 -4.16 17.47 -2.86
N SER A 80 -3.70 17.81 -1.65
CA SER A 80 -4.23 17.28 -0.40
C SER A 80 -5.72 17.58 -0.21
N LEU A 81 -6.16 18.82 -0.45
CA LEU A 81 -7.58 19.18 -0.43
C LEU A 81 -8.41 18.36 -1.43
N PHE A 82 -7.87 18.12 -2.63
CA PHE A 82 -8.52 17.27 -3.62
C PHE A 82 -8.70 15.81 -3.13
N LEU A 83 -7.70 15.27 -2.42
CA LEU A 83 -7.80 13.94 -1.79
C LEU A 83 -8.87 13.92 -0.69
N LEU A 84 -8.90 14.93 0.20
CA LEU A 84 -9.91 15.02 1.26
C LEU A 84 -11.33 15.15 0.70
N ASN A 85 -11.51 15.92 -0.37
CA ASN A 85 -12.81 16.05 -1.03
C ASN A 85 -13.31 14.74 -1.67
N HIS A 86 -12.42 13.76 -1.87
CA HIS A 86 -12.75 12.42 -2.37
C HIS A 86 -12.38 11.33 -1.36
N ALA A 87 -12.38 11.67 -0.07
CA ALA A 87 -11.85 10.82 0.98
C ALA A 87 -12.39 9.40 0.94
N ASP A 88 -13.72 9.24 0.80
CA ASP A 88 -14.37 7.93 0.74
C ASP A 88 -13.84 7.03 -0.38
N LYS A 89 -13.59 7.61 -1.56
CA LYS A 89 -13.08 6.85 -2.72
C LYS A 89 -11.62 6.49 -2.53
N VAL A 90 -10.82 7.40 -1.99
CA VAL A 90 -9.39 7.17 -1.75
C VAL A 90 -9.21 6.15 -0.63
N ALA A 91 -9.97 6.25 0.45
CA ALA A 91 -9.95 5.30 1.56
C ALA A 91 -10.32 3.89 1.09
N ASN A 92 -11.40 3.73 0.32
CA ASN A 92 -11.79 2.43 -0.23
C ASN A 92 -10.70 1.86 -1.16
N LEU A 93 -10.08 2.69 -2.01
CA LEU A 93 -9.00 2.23 -2.88
C LEU A 93 -7.75 1.81 -2.09
N MET A 94 -7.33 2.62 -1.11
CA MET A 94 -6.08 2.43 -0.39
C MET A 94 -6.19 1.35 0.69
N CYS A 95 -7.21 1.42 1.54
CA CYS A 95 -7.43 0.45 2.60
C CYS A 95 -8.02 -0.85 2.07
N ASP A 96 -9.13 -0.79 1.34
CA ASP A 96 -9.88 -2.01 1.02
C ASP A 96 -9.25 -2.71 -0.18
N ILE A 97 -9.07 -2.01 -1.31
CA ILE A 97 -8.62 -2.67 -2.54
C ILE A 97 -7.13 -3.01 -2.49
N ILE A 98 -6.25 -2.01 -2.29
CA ILE A 98 -4.81 -2.25 -2.27
C ILE A 98 -4.40 -3.05 -1.02
N GLY A 99 -5.01 -2.74 0.12
CA GLY A 99 -4.76 -3.46 1.37
C GLY A 99 -5.14 -4.94 1.28
N ASP A 100 -6.28 -5.30 0.68
CA ASP A 100 -6.70 -6.71 0.52
C ASP A 100 -5.84 -7.45 -0.52
N ILE A 101 -5.40 -6.80 -1.60
CA ILE A 101 -4.46 -7.39 -2.55
C ILE A 101 -3.14 -7.69 -1.85
N CYS A 102 -2.56 -6.71 -1.16
CA CYS A 102 -1.31 -6.89 -0.43
C CYS A 102 -1.44 -7.98 0.62
N GLY A 103 -2.57 -8.03 1.35
CA GLY A 103 -2.87 -9.08 2.32
C GLY A 103 -2.96 -10.47 1.69
N THR A 104 -3.70 -10.62 0.60
CA THR A 104 -3.92 -11.90 -0.08
C THR A 104 -2.63 -12.41 -0.74
N VAL A 105 -1.90 -11.53 -1.43
CA VAL A 105 -0.63 -11.87 -2.10
C VAL A 105 0.44 -12.19 -1.07
N SER A 106 0.58 -11.40 0.00
CA SER A 106 1.51 -11.69 1.09
C SER A 106 1.13 -12.97 1.84
N GLY A 107 -0.16 -13.25 2.04
CA GLY A 107 -0.64 -14.50 2.61
C GLY A 107 -0.22 -15.71 1.77
N ALA A 108 -0.48 -15.68 0.46
CA ALA A 108 -0.11 -16.76 -0.45
C ALA A 108 1.41 -17.01 -0.49
N ILE A 109 2.21 -15.93 -0.58
CA ILE A 109 3.68 -16.02 -0.55
C ILE A 109 4.18 -16.51 0.81
N GLY A 110 3.60 -16.01 1.91
CA GLY A 110 3.93 -16.40 3.27
C GLY A 110 3.66 -17.88 3.53
N THR A 111 2.54 -18.42 3.03
CA THR A 111 2.24 -19.85 3.08
C THR A 111 3.25 -20.67 2.28
N ALA A 112 3.58 -20.25 1.06
CA ALA A 112 4.58 -20.94 0.22
C ALA A 112 5.97 -20.97 0.88
N ILE A 113 6.39 -19.86 1.49
CA ILE A 113 7.64 -19.76 2.24
C ILE A 113 7.58 -20.64 3.49
N GLY A 114 6.47 -20.61 4.24
CA GLY A 114 6.28 -21.43 5.43
C GLY A 114 6.39 -22.93 5.14
N ILE A 115 5.79 -23.40 4.04
CA ILE A 115 5.89 -24.80 3.60
C ILE A 115 7.34 -25.18 3.26
N ARG A 116 8.09 -24.29 2.58
CA ARG A 116 9.51 -24.53 2.29
C ARG A 116 10.37 -24.60 3.56
N LEU A 117 10.08 -23.74 4.53
CA LEU A 117 10.73 -23.75 5.84
C LEU A 117 10.46 -25.06 6.59
N ILE A 118 9.22 -25.57 6.52
CA ILE A 118 8.79 -26.86 7.10
C ILE A 118 9.58 -28.05 6.52
N ILE A 119 9.81 -28.05 5.20
CA ILE A 119 10.49 -29.15 4.50
C ILE A 119 12.01 -29.11 4.73
N GLY A 120 12.60 -27.92 4.84
CA GLY A 120 14.07 -27.74 4.94
C GLY A 120 14.68 -27.93 6.33
N LEU A 121 13.91 -27.78 7.43
CA LEU A 121 14.48 -27.69 8.79
C LEU A 121 14.53 -29.01 9.58
N GLY A 122 13.87 -30.09 9.15
CA GLY A 122 14.08 -31.46 9.68
C GLY A 122 13.91 -31.73 11.20
N GLY A 123 13.54 -30.73 12.02
CA GLY A 123 13.37 -30.85 13.48
C GLY A 123 11.91 -31.07 13.92
N PRO A 124 11.61 -31.20 15.24
CA PRO A 124 10.23 -31.38 15.73
C PRO A 124 9.36 -30.19 15.28
N GLN A 125 8.53 -30.49 14.28
CA GLN A 125 8.11 -29.58 13.21
C GLN A 125 7.08 -28.52 13.62
N THR A 126 6.59 -28.53 14.86
CA THR A 126 5.41 -27.76 15.27
C THR A 126 5.74 -26.55 16.12
N LEU A 127 6.60 -26.66 17.14
CA LEU A 127 6.85 -25.57 18.10
C LEU A 127 7.64 -24.40 17.51
N ILE A 128 8.77 -24.67 16.84
CA ILE A 128 9.60 -23.61 16.23
C ILE A 128 8.82 -22.91 15.11
N ASN A 129 8.01 -23.65 14.35
CA ASN A 129 7.15 -23.08 13.31
C ASN A 129 6.03 -22.22 13.88
N MET A 130 5.35 -22.67 14.94
CA MET A 130 4.33 -21.86 15.62
C MET A 130 4.92 -20.57 16.16
N ILE A 131 6.15 -20.59 16.67
CA ILE A 131 6.84 -19.39 17.15
C ILE A 131 7.17 -18.44 15.99
N ILE A 132 7.71 -18.95 14.87
CA ILE A 132 8.06 -18.13 13.71
C ILE A 132 6.82 -17.54 13.03
N LEU A 133 5.79 -18.36 12.76
CA LEU A 133 4.51 -17.91 12.20
C LEU A 133 3.79 -16.94 13.16
N GLY A 134 3.85 -17.21 14.46
CA GLY A 134 3.35 -16.34 15.51
C GLY A 134 4.05 -14.98 15.51
N LEU A 135 5.37 -14.96 15.38
CA LEU A 135 6.15 -13.72 15.28
C LEU A 135 5.83 -12.92 14.00
N ILE A 136 5.70 -13.59 12.85
CA ILE A 136 5.33 -12.94 11.58
C ILE A 136 3.92 -12.35 11.67
N SER A 137 2.96 -13.11 12.20
CA SER A 137 1.58 -12.66 12.40
C SER A 137 1.52 -11.48 13.38
N ALA A 138 2.20 -11.58 14.52
CA ALA A 138 2.28 -10.52 15.51
C ALA A 138 2.92 -9.24 14.95
N LEU A 139 3.99 -9.37 14.15
CA LEU A 139 4.61 -8.23 13.49
C LEU A 139 3.68 -7.58 12.46
N THR A 140 2.91 -8.38 11.72
CA THR A 140 1.99 -7.90 10.68
C THR A 140 0.78 -7.18 11.30
N VAL A 141 0.13 -7.80 12.30
CA VAL A 141 -1.04 -7.23 12.98
C VAL A 141 -0.63 -6.06 13.88
N GLY A 142 0.46 -6.22 14.64
CA GLY A 142 1.01 -5.17 15.49
C GLY A 142 1.52 -3.97 14.68
N GLY A 143 2.16 -4.23 13.54
CA GLY A 143 2.60 -3.19 12.59
C GLY A 143 1.43 -2.36 12.09
N LYS A 144 0.35 -3.00 11.60
CA LYS A 144 -0.87 -2.27 11.18
C LYS A 144 -1.44 -1.41 12.31
N ALA A 145 -1.55 -1.94 13.52
CA ALA A 145 -2.09 -1.20 14.66
C ALA A 145 -1.24 0.04 15.00
N PHE A 146 0.09 -0.12 15.04
CA PHE A 146 1.02 0.98 15.29
C PHE A 146 0.90 2.09 14.24
N PHE A 147 0.92 1.72 12.96
CA PHE A 147 0.83 2.68 11.86
C PHE A 147 -0.53 3.37 11.77
N LYS A 148 -1.64 2.70 12.14
CA LYS A 148 -2.95 3.36 12.25
C LYS A 148 -2.98 4.40 13.35
N SER A 149 -2.43 4.09 14.52
CA SER A 149 -2.32 5.07 15.60
C SER A 149 -1.45 6.27 15.19
N TYR A 150 -0.35 6.00 14.50
CA TYR A 150 0.50 7.05 13.92
C TYR A 150 -0.26 7.90 12.88
N ALA A 151 -1.05 7.26 12.02
CA ALA A 151 -1.87 7.92 11.00
C ALA A 151 -2.87 8.90 11.61
N ILE A 152 -3.55 8.48 12.68
CA ILE A 152 -4.55 9.31 13.36
C ILE A 152 -3.90 10.56 13.97
N ASN A 153 -2.75 10.40 14.63
CA ASN A 153 -2.07 11.51 15.30
C ASN A 153 -1.38 12.48 14.31
N ASN A 154 -1.02 12.03 13.11
CA ASN A 154 -0.28 12.81 12.11
C ASN A 154 -1.01 12.94 10.77
N ALA A 155 -2.34 12.80 10.76
CA ALA A 155 -3.15 12.70 9.55
C ALA A 155 -2.90 13.86 8.58
N ASP A 156 -2.95 15.10 9.07
CA ASP A 156 -2.76 16.30 8.26
C ASP A 156 -1.37 16.34 7.60
N ASN A 157 -0.32 15.96 8.34
CA ASN A 157 1.05 15.91 7.84
C ASN A 157 1.24 14.82 6.79
N ILE A 158 0.64 13.65 7.00
CA ILE A 158 0.69 12.52 6.07
C ILE A 158 -0.02 12.90 4.76
N ILE A 159 -1.21 13.49 4.84
CA ILE A 159 -1.94 13.92 3.65
C ILE A 159 -1.26 15.08 2.94
N LEU A 160 -0.64 16.00 3.68
CA LEU A 160 0.19 17.03 3.07
C LEU A 160 1.37 16.42 2.32
N PHE A 161 2.03 15.41 2.89
CA PHE A 161 3.14 14.71 2.25
C PHE A 161 2.70 13.97 0.98
N VAL A 162 1.58 13.25 1.02
CA VAL A 162 0.99 12.59 -0.16
C VAL A 162 0.60 13.61 -1.23
N GLY A 163 0.03 14.75 -0.83
CA GLY A 163 -0.29 15.85 -1.74
C GLY A 163 0.94 16.46 -2.40
N LYS A 164 2.06 16.61 -1.67
CA LYS A 164 3.35 17.06 -2.21
C LYS A 164 3.90 16.07 -3.25
N ILE A 165 3.81 14.77 -2.99
CA ILE A 165 4.24 13.75 -3.95
C ILE A 165 3.41 13.88 -5.24
N LEU A 166 2.09 13.97 -5.14
CA LEU A 166 1.22 14.14 -6.30
C LEU A 166 1.53 15.39 -7.12
N ASP A 167 1.77 16.53 -6.45
CA ASP A 167 2.15 17.77 -7.14
C ASP A 167 3.53 17.66 -7.80
N SER A 168 4.50 17.00 -7.15
CA SER A 168 5.80 16.71 -7.75
C SER A 168 5.68 15.85 -9.01
N PHE A 169 4.85 14.80 -8.99
CA PHE A 169 4.61 13.97 -10.18
C PHE A 169 3.95 14.77 -11.32
N LYS A 170 2.97 15.64 -11.01
CA LYS A 170 2.37 16.53 -12.00
C LYS A 170 3.39 17.51 -12.59
N LEU A 171 4.29 18.03 -11.75
CA LEU A 171 5.35 18.95 -12.18
C LEU A 171 6.35 18.25 -13.10
N VAL A 172 6.81 17.06 -12.71
CA VAL A 172 7.73 16.23 -13.51
C VAL A 172 7.08 15.84 -14.84
N GLY A 173 5.83 15.40 -14.82
CA GLY A 173 5.07 15.07 -16.03
C GLY A 173 4.92 16.28 -16.95
N ARG A 174 4.64 17.46 -16.40
CA ARG A 174 4.57 18.71 -17.17
C ARG A 174 5.92 19.07 -17.79
N ILE A 175 7.02 18.97 -17.04
CA ILE A 175 8.39 19.26 -17.52
C ILE A 175 8.79 18.33 -18.67
N ILE A 176 8.52 17.03 -18.52
CA ILE A 176 8.79 16.03 -19.56
C ILE A 176 7.95 16.33 -20.80
N TRP A 177 6.67 16.64 -20.62
CA TRP A 177 5.77 16.95 -21.73
C TRP A 177 6.14 18.25 -22.45
N THR A 178 6.57 19.29 -21.73
CA THR A 178 7.08 20.53 -22.35
C THR A 178 8.40 20.30 -23.09
N ARG A 179 9.28 19.41 -22.61
CA ARG A 179 10.50 19.04 -23.34
C ARG A 179 10.22 18.21 -24.59
N LEU A 180 9.18 17.37 -24.58
CA LEU A 180 8.77 16.57 -25.74
C LEU A 180 8.09 17.40 -26.84
N ARG A 181 7.58 18.60 -26.52
CA ARG A 181 6.88 19.47 -27.48
C ARG A 181 7.79 20.42 -28.27
N GLY A 182 9.11 20.40 -28.05
CA GLY A 182 10.08 21.06 -28.93
C GLY A 182 9.87 22.57 -29.10
N GLU A 183 9.58 23.31 -28.02
CA GLU A 183 9.68 24.78 -28.03
C GLU A 183 10.97 25.19 -27.29
N GLY A 184 12.09 25.00 -27.98
CA GLY A 184 13.42 25.46 -27.59
C GLY A 184 14.22 25.81 -28.84
#